data_AF-A0A951HTZ1-F1
#
_entry.id   AF-A0A951HTZ1-F1
#
_cell.length_a   1.000
_cell.length_b   1.000
_cell.length_c   1.000
_cell.angle_alpha   90.00
_cell.angle_beta   90.00
_cell.angle_gamma   90.00
#
_symmetry.space_group_name_H-M   'P 1'
#
loop_
_entity.id
_entity.type
_entity.pdbx_description
1 polymer ?
#
loop_
_entity_poly.entity_id
_entity_poly.type
_entity_poly.pdbx_seq_one_letter_code
_entity_poly.pdbx_strand_id
1 'polypeptide(L)' 'MSLSCSPARPWGVHAPVRNDSACPRCGWIAPGPISDALEDAREAAEAAAAMARAEQLGWSVAA' A
#
# COMPACT_ATOMS: atom_id res chain seq x y z
N MET A 1 -3.02 10.41 -9.92
CA MET A 1 -1.69 9.76 -10.06
C MET A 1 -1.89 8.46 -10.83
N SER A 2 -1.12 8.14 -11.87
CA SER A 2 -1.44 6.96 -12.72
C SER A 2 -1.11 5.66 -12.00
N LEU A 3 -2.13 4.84 -11.73
CA LEU A 3 -2.08 3.56 -11.02
C LEU A 3 -1.59 2.40 -11.92
N SER A 4 -0.54 2.63 -12.72
CA SER A 4 -0.02 1.64 -13.67
C SER A 4 1.41 1.27 -13.34
N CYS A 5 1.75 -0.03 -13.41
CA CYS A 5 3.14 -0.49 -13.39
C CYS A 5 3.94 0.29 -14.45
N SER A 6 4.93 1.07 -14.02
CA SER A 6 5.71 1.94 -14.93
C SER A 6 6.32 1.11 -16.07
N PRO A 7 6.04 1.45 -17.35
CA PRO A 7 6.64 0.77 -18.50
C PRO A 7 8.12 1.15 -18.70
N ALA A 8 8.61 2.19 -17.99
CA ALA A 8 9.97 2.71 -18.10
C ALA A 8 10.97 1.98 -17.16
N ARG A 9 10.80 0.67 -17.00
CA ARG A 9 11.71 -0.17 -16.21
C ARG A 9 12.80 -0.76 -17.14
N PRO A 10 13.99 -1.12 -16.63
CA PRO A 10 15.13 -1.57 -17.45
C PRO A 10 14.86 -2.84 -18.29
N TRP A 11 13.78 -3.56 -17.99
CA TRP A 11 13.33 -4.79 -18.67
C TRP A 11 12.34 -4.56 -19.83
N GLY A 12 12.00 -3.31 -20.16
CA GLY A 12 11.14 -2.94 -21.29
C GLY A 12 9.62 -2.96 -21.01
N VAL A 13 8.83 -2.83 -22.07
CA VAL A 13 7.35 -2.86 -22.05
C VAL A 13 6.85 -4.28 -21.77
N HIS A 14 5.96 -4.45 -20.79
CA HIS A 14 5.34 -5.74 -20.47
C HIS A 14 3.81 -5.66 -20.54
N ALA A 15 3.16 -6.82 -20.57
CA ALA A 15 1.70 -6.91 -20.58
C ALA A 15 1.11 -6.19 -19.34
N PRO A 16 -0.08 -5.57 -19.48
CA PRO A 16 -0.76 -4.94 -18.36
C PRO A 16 -1.06 -5.99 -17.28
N VAL A 17 -0.76 -5.62 -16.03
CA VAL A 17 -1.04 -6.43 -14.86
C VAL A 17 -2.53 -6.29 -14.54
N ARG A 18 -3.24 -7.40 -14.36
CA ARG A 18 -4.65 -7.42 -13.97
C ARG A 18 -4.77 -7.06 -12.49
N ASN A 19 -5.92 -6.50 -12.07
CA ASN A 19 -6.18 -6.21 -10.65
C ASN A 19 -5.86 -7.40 -9.75
N ASP A 20 -5.31 -7.12 -8.57
CA ASP A 20 -4.93 -8.11 -7.55
C ASP A 20 -3.88 -9.13 -8.02
N SER A 21 -3.19 -8.86 -9.12
CA SER A 21 -2.05 -9.64 -9.58
C SER A 21 -0.76 -8.87 -9.30
N ALA A 22 0.26 -9.60 -8.85
CA ALA A 22 1.62 -9.07 -8.78
C ALA A 22 2.25 -9.06 -10.19
N CYS A 23 2.94 -7.97 -10.52
CA CYS A 23 3.82 -7.91 -11.68
C CYS A 23 4.93 -8.95 -11.47
N PRO A 24 5.07 -9.96 -12.35
CA PRO A 24 6.07 -11.03 -12.17
C PRO A 24 7.52 -10.53 -12.32
N ARG A 25 7.73 -9.27 -12.73
CA ARG A 25 9.06 -8.70 -12.97
C ARG A 25 9.56 -7.82 -11.83
N CYS A 26 8.68 -7.00 -11.24
CA CYS A 26 9.07 -6.05 -10.20
C CYS A 26 8.30 -6.23 -8.88
N GLY A 27 7.39 -7.21 -8.81
CA GLY A 27 6.57 -7.46 -7.62
C GLY A 27 5.50 -6.42 -7.35
N TRP A 28 5.37 -5.39 -8.20
CA TRP A 28 4.34 -4.36 -8.04
C TRP A 28 2.94 -4.97 -8.16
N ILE A 29 2.11 -4.77 -7.15
CA ILE A 29 0.74 -5.29 -7.12
C ILE A 29 -0.19 -4.23 -7.73
N ALA A 30 -0.95 -4.62 -8.74
CA ALA A 30 -1.94 -3.73 -9.33
C ALA A 30 -3.08 -3.48 -8.33
N PRO A 31 -3.43 -2.22 -8.04
CA PRO A 31 -4.49 -1.90 -7.09
C PRO A 31 -5.82 -2.46 -7.60
N GLY A 32 -6.35 -3.42 -6.86
CA GLY A 32 -7.65 -4.04 -7.05
C GLY A 32 -8.32 -4.23 -5.69
N PRO A 33 -9.58 -4.72 -5.65
CA PRO A 33 -10.36 -4.75 -4.41
C PRO A 33 -9.69 -5.48 -3.25
N ILE A 34 -8.85 -6.48 -3.51
CA ILE A 34 -8.10 -7.17 -2.44
C ILE A 34 -6.91 -6.31 -2.01
N SER A 35 -6.18 -5.76 -2.97
CA SER A 35 -4.99 -4.93 -2.70
C SER A 35 -5.37 -3.64 -1.95
N ASP A 36 -6.51 -3.04 -2.31
CA ASP A 36 -7.08 -1.86 -1.65
C ASP A 36 -7.47 -2.22 -0.20
N ALA A 37 -8.16 -3.34 0.02
CA ALA A 37 -8.51 -3.79 1.37
C ALA A 37 -7.28 -4.10 2.25
N LEU A 38 -6.19 -4.58 1.65
CA LEU A 38 -4.93 -4.82 2.37
C LEU A 38 -4.23 -3.50 2.74
N GLU A 39 -4.23 -2.51 1.84
CA GLU A 39 -3.69 -1.18 2.14
C GLU A 39 -4.52 -0.48 3.21
N ASP A 40 -5.86 -0.54 3.15
CA ASP A 40 -6.74 -0.02 4.21
C ASP A 40 -6.45 -0.69 5.56
N ALA A 41 -6.26 -2.02 5.57
CA ALA A 41 -5.91 -2.76 6.77
C ALA A 41 -4.53 -2.36 7.32
N ARG A 42 -3.55 -2.12 6.44
CA ARG A 42 -2.22 -1.63 6.81
C ARG A 42 -2.29 -0.24 7.42
N GLU A 43 -3.01 0.69 6.79
CA GLU A 43 -3.21 2.05 7.30
C GLU A 43 -3.91 2.04 8.67
N ALA A 44 -4.95 1.21 8.84
CA ALA A 44 -5.62 1.05 10.12
C ALA A 44 -4.69 0.49 11.21
N ALA A 45 -3.84 -0.48 10.86
CA ALA A 45 -2.86 -1.04 11.78
C ALA A 45 -1.76 -0.03 12.16
N GLU A 46 -1.25 0.74 11.20
CA GLU A 46 -0.27 1.80 11.44
C GLU A 46 -0.85 2.93 12.29
N ALA A 47 -2.10 3.34 12.06
CA ALA A 47 -2.80 4.32 12.88
C ALA A 47 -3.00 3.83 14.31
N ALA A 48 -3.44 2.57 14.50
CA ALA A 48 -3.58 1.97 15.82
C ALA A 48 -2.23 1.89 16.56
N ALA A 49 -1.15 1.51 15.86
CA ALA A 49 0.19 1.48 16.43
C ALA A 49 0.70 2.89 16.80
N ALA A 50 0.41 3.90 15.98
CA ALA A 50 0.76 5.29 16.28
C ALA A 50 0.00 5.81 17.52
N MET A 51 -1.29 5.49 17.65
CA MET A 51 -2.09 5.84 18.83
C MET A 51 -1.55 5.16 20.09
N ALA A 52 -1.25 3.86 20.03
CA ALA A 52 -0.66 3.13 21.15
C ALA A 52 0.70 3.71 21.56
N ARG A 53 1.51 4.13 20.59
CA ARG A 53 2.79 4.80 20.86
C ARG A 53 2.60 6.19 21.48
N ALA A 54 1.60 6.95 21.04
CA ALA A 54 1.29 8.26 21.63
C ALA A 54 0.84 8.14 23.10
N GLU A 55 0.04 7.11 23.42
CA GLU A 55 -0.39 6.79 24.78
C GLU A 55 0.81 6.45 25.69
N GLN A 56 1.74 5.62 25.21
CA GLN A 56 2.97 5.28 25.94
C GLN A 56 3.89 6.49 26.19
N LEU A 57 3.88 7.48 25.29
CA LEU A 57 4.66 8.72 25.42
C LEU A 57 3.98 9.75 26.34
N GLY A 58 2.85 9.42 26.95
CA GLY A 58 2.12 10.32 27.85
C GLY A 58 1.48 11.51 27.12
N TRP A 59 1.34 11.43 25.79
CA TRP A 59 0.72 12.48 25.00
C TRP A 59 -0.79 12.30 25.04
N SER A 60 -1.41 12.73 26.14
CA SER A 60 -2.87 12.82 26.21
C SER A 60 -3.32 13.96 25.30
N VAL A 61 -4.01 13.63 24.21
CA VAL A 61 -4.79 14.63 23.47
C VAL A 61 -5.91 15.06 24.44
N ALA A 62 -5.77 16.25 25.02
CA ALA A 62 -6.84 16.84 25.80
C ALA A 62 -8.05 17.02 24.89
N ALA A 63 -9.20 16.49 25.34
CA ALA A 63 -10.49 16.48 24.64
C ALA A 63 -11.05 17.89 24.42
#